data_AF-A0A817ESL4-F1
#
_entry.id   AF-A0A817ESL4-F1
#
_cell.length_a   1.000
_cell.length_b   1.000
_cell.length_c   1.000
_cell.angle_alpha   90.00
_cell.angle_beta   90.00
_cell.angle_gamma   90.00
#
_symmetry.space_group_name_H-M   'P 1'
#
loop_
_entity.id
_entity.type
_entity.pdbx_description
1 polymer ?
#
loop_
_entity_poly.entity_id
_entity_poly.type
_entity_poly.pdbx_seq_one_letter_code
_entity_poly.pdbx_strand_id
1 'polypeptide(L)'
;MDFEKFRRTGELSDITVIVDKTELKLHKFPLFTKSNYFKKAITSASTPYVIRLENNFPSGAEVFNQLADYFYSILIAIDRKNITHEQKYDLTIPLLLLERCTGEYQIWAKQTHMVDKCLDCIIELLNYYVDLQINKSDREIIVRLPFEWIIELIKLCPTEGDTLKQFSLVWLNSIYEKAVELKCESEPTLSSYITQAIFDSTDLDNGIENIPDDVMTRLLERLSKHKEEHIKDSQLLAKLSSLIDSYVEQKQRNSHDTLLLALDNLLKNGCNDEREELLNQVNFSRINEETIVACKSNKLIPQQLITDATLALCVKLRKQLEQTRNRLHLVESELAKSRLTYTNSSKSRSRNFDSSFRLPSRSRTTYTNTYDLPESNLTCSYSKYNHEGNFDYALPSKYLSSSSSRYGSSYNYRY
;
A
#
# COMPACT_ATOMS: atom_id res chain seq x y z
N MET A 1 8.06 -35.24 29.06
CA MET A 1 6.77 -35.92 28.90
C MET A 1 6.49 -36.05 27.43
N ASP A 2 6.00 -37.21 27.01
CA ASP A 2 5.64 -37.50 25.63
C ASP A 2 4.20 -37.03 25.37
N PHE A 3 4.05 -35.73 25.07
CA PHE A 3 2.72 -35.11 24.88
C PHE A 3 1.98 -35.65 23.66
N GLU A 4 2.71 -36.21 22.68
CA GLU A 4 2.14 -36.76 21.45
C GLU A 4 1.15 -37.89 21.73
N LYS A 5 1.44 -38.76 22.70
CA LYS A 5 0.51 -39.85 23.09
C LYS A 5 -0.81 -39.31 23.65
N PHE A 6 -0.73 -38.29 24.50
CA PHE A 6 -1.90 -37.67 25.12
C PHE A 6 -2.72 -36.83 24.15
N ARG A 7 -2.13 -36.36 23.04
CA ARG A 7 -2.83 -35.62 21.99
C ARG A 7 -3.95 -36.43 21.34
N ARG A 8 -3.69 -37.72 21.10
CA ARG A 8 -4.61 -38.61 20.38
C ARG A 8 -5.73 -39.13 21.28
N THR A 9 -5.43 -39.40 22.55
CA THR A 9 -6.40 -39.92 23.52
C THR A 9 -7.23 -38.81 24.17
N GLY A 10 -6.71 -37.58 24.24
CA GLY A 10 -7.32 -36.49 25.00
C GLY A 10 -7.25 -36.71 26.52
N GLU A 11 -6.53 -37.72 26.99
CA GLU A 11 -6.31 -37.96 28.41
C GLU A 11 -5.59 -36.78 29.03
N LEU A 12 -5.98 -36.41 30.26
CA LEU A 12 -5.41 -35.28 31.00
C LEU A 12 -5.57 -33.92 30.31
N SER A 13 -6.50 -33.80 29.34
CA SER A 13 -6.82 -32.52 28.74
C SER A 13 -7.30 -31.52 29.80
N ASP A 14 -6.67 -30.34 29.84
CA ASP A 14 -6.99 -29.27 30.79
C ASP A 14 -7.54 -28.02 30.09
N ILE A 15 -7.83 -28.12 28.78
CA ILE A 15 -8.46 -27.12 27.94
C ILE A 15 -9.32 -27.77 26.84
N THR A 16 -10.48 -27.18 26.56
CA THR A 16 -11.32 -27.55 25.40
C THR A 16 -11.31 -26.40 24.41
N VAL A 17 -10.90 -26.67 23.16
CA VAL A 17 -11.01 -25.72 22.05
C VAL A 17 -12.19 -26.14 21.20
N ILE A 18 -13.13 -25.22 20.97
CA ILE A 18 -14.31 -25.43 20.14
C ILE A 18 -14.08 -24.70 18.82
N VAL A 19 -14.11 -25.45 17.72
CA VAL A 19 -13.98 -24.93 16.36
C VAL A 19 -15.22 -25.32 15.60
N ASP A 20 -15.98 -24.33 15.16
CA ASP A 20 -17.33 -24.47 14.61
C ASP A 20 -18.27 -25.23 15.57
N LYS A 21 -18.43 -26.55 15.36
CA LYS A 21 -19.27 -27.44 16.19
C LYS A 21 -18.50 -28.62 16.79
N THR A 22 -17.18 -28.65 16.59
CA THR A 22 -16.32 -29.75 17.02
C THR A 22 -15.56 -29.34 18.27
N GLU A 23 -15.66 -30.15 19.33
CA GLU A 23 -14.88 -29.96 20.55
C GLU A 23 -13.57 -30.76 20.50
N LEU A 24 -12.46 -30.08 20.72
CA LEU A 24 -11.13 -30.68 20.76
C LEU A 24 -10.57 -30.57 22.18
N LYS A 25 -10.38 -31.72 22.82
CA LYS A 25 -9.78 -31.85 24.14
C LYS A 25 -8.26 -31.79 24.01
N LEU A 26 -7.67 -30.70 24.47
CA LEU A 26 -6.24 -30.39 24.29
C LEU A 26 -5.59 -30.06 25.64
N HIS A 27 -4.30 -29.76 25.60
CA HIS A 27 -3.50 -29.44 26.78
C HIS A 27 -2.96 -28.01 26.68
N LYS A 28 -3.02 -27.27 27.78
CA LYS A 28 -2.57 -25.88 27.83
C LYS A 28 -1.10 -25.75 27.49
N PHE A 29 -0.25 -26.62 28.02
CA PHE A 29 1.20 -26.45 27.91
C PHE A 29 1.68 -26.41 26.44
N PRO A 30 1.32 -27.37 25.55
CA PRO A 30 1.63 -27.28 24.12
C PRO A 30 1.07 -26.03 23.42
N LEU A 31 -0.18 -25.65 23.72
CA LEU A 31 -0.83 -24.48 23.12
C LEU A 31 -0.18 -23.16 23.58
N PHE A 32 0.10 -23.06 24.88
CA PHE A 32 0.65 -21.87 25.53
C PHE A 32 2.10 -21.60 25.13
N THR A 33 2.88 -22.66 24.91
CA THR A 33 4.29 -22.54 24.48
C THR A 33 4.43 -22.11 23.03
N LYS A 34 3.54 -22.58 22.14
CA LYS A 34 3.67 -22.36 20.69
C LYS A 34 2.70 -21.33 20.09
N SER A 35 1.73 -20.82 20.85
CA SER A 35 0.77 -19.84 20.35
C SER A 35 0.51 -18.69 21.33
N ASN A 36 0.89 -17.48 20.92
CA ASN A 36 0.60 -16.26 21.65
C ASN A 36 -0.91 -15.98 21.78
N TYR A 37 -1.72 -16.43 20.81
CA TYR A 37 -3.17 -16.34 20.90
C TYR A 37 -3.69 -17.17 22.07
N PHE A 38 -3.34 -18.46 22.11
CA PHE A 38 -3.78 -19.34 23.19
C PHE A 38 -3.18 -18.93 24.52
N LYS A 39 -1.94 -18.42 24.55
CA LYS A 39 -1.35 -17.82 25.75
C LYS A 39 -2.24 -16.72 26.33
N LYS A 40 -2.63 -15.73 25.51
CA LYS A 40 -3.52 -14.64 25.92
C LYS A 40 -4.91 -15.17 26.32
N ALA A 41 -5.50 -16.02 25.49
CA ALA A 41 -6.84 -16.56 25.73
C ALA A 41 -6.91 -17.40 27.02
N ILE A 42 -5.89 -18.21 27.32
CA ILE A 42 -5.78 -18.97 28.57
C ILE A 42 -5.60 -18.03 29.76
N THR A 43 -4.78 -16.98 29.65
CA THR A 43 -4.61 -16.00 30.74
C THR A 43 -5.87 -15.20 31.01
N SER A 44 -6.69 -14.94 29.99
CA SER A 44 -7.95 -14.19 30.13
C SER A 44 -9.15 -15.05 30.53
N ALA A 45 -9.09 -16.37 30.36
CA ALA A 45 -10.19 -17.27 30.68
C ALA A 45 -10.14 -17.79 32.13
N SER A 46 -11.32 -17.99 32.72
CA SER A 46 -11.48 -18.68 34.00
C SER A 46 -11.71 -20.18 33.79
N THR A 47 -11.38 -20.99 34.80
CA THR A 47 -11.64 -22.44 34.80
C THR A 47 -13.14 -22.76 34.83
N PRO A 48 -13.65 -23.72 34.03
CA PRO A 48 -12.94 -24.56 33.06
C PRO A 48 -12.59 -23.81 31.77
N TYR A 49 -11.37 -24.04 31.26
CA TYR A 49 -10.86 -23.35 30.07
C TYR A 49 -11.53 -23.87 28.80
N VAL A 50 -12.55 -23.14 28.35
CA VAL A 50 -13.24 -23.39 27.09
C VAL A 50 -12.96 -22.21 26.16
N ILE A 51 -12.21 -22.43 25.09
CA ILE A 51 -11.91 -21.42 24.08
C ILE A 51 -12.75 -21.73 22.86
N ARG A 52 -13.60 -20.78 22.46
CA ARG A 52 -14.35 -20.86 21.21
C ARG A 52 -13.61 -20.04 20.17
N LEU A 53 -13.13 -20.70 19.12
CA LEU A 53 -12.68 -19.98 17.94
C LEU A 53 -13.91 -19.43 17.23
N GLU A 54 -13.76 -18.29 16.57
CA GLU A 54 -14.87 -17.63 15.86
C GLU A 54 -15.49 -18.60 14.84
N ASN A 55 -16.80 -18.49 14.66
CA ASN A 55 -17.51 -19.24 13.62
C ASN A 55 -16.88 -18.84 12.28
N ASN A 56 -16.39 -19.83 11.51
CA ASN A 56 -15.57 -19.68 10.31
C ASN A 56 -14.05 -19.66 10.57
N PHE A 57 -13.53 -20.52 11.45
CA PHE A 57 -12.10 -20.81 11.43
C PHE A 57 -11.71 -21.29 10.02
N PRO A 58 -10.63 -20.78 9.40
CA PRO A 58 -10.29 -21.12 8.02
C PRO A 58 -10.20 -22.63 7.83
N SER A 59 -10.96 -23.16 6.87
CA SER A 59 -11.05 -24.61 6.57
C SER A 59 -11.55 -25.50 7.73
N GLY A 60 -12.14 -24.90 8.77
CA GLY A 60 -12.90 -25.57 9.81
C GLY A 60 -12.08 -26.41 10.81
N ALA A 61 -12.80 -27.26 11.55
CA ALA A 61 -12.24 -28.04 12.65
C ALA A 61 -11.19 -29.08 12.24
N GLU A 62 -11.26 -29.61 11.01
CA GLU A 62 -10.33 -30.63 10.53
C GLU A 62 -8.91 -30.06 10.37
N VAL A 63 -8.80 -28.89 9.75
CA VAL A 63 -7.51 -28.17 9.62
C VAL A 63 -6.99 -27.75 10.99
N PHE A 64 -7.85 -27.24 11.87
CA PHE A 64 -7.40 -26.94 13.23
C PHE A 64 -6.92 -28.20 13.97
N ASN A 65 -7.51 -29.37 13.72
CA ASN A 65 -7.06 -30.62 14.32
C ASN A 65 -5.63 -30.99 13.87
N GLN A 66 -5.29 -30.75 12.60
CA GLN A 66 -3.92 -30.89 12.07
C GLN A 66 -2.98 -29.83 12.66
N LEU A 67 -3.41 -28.57 12.75
CA LEU A 67 -2.63 -27.51 13.42
C LEU A 67 -2.37 -27.85 14.89
N ALA A 68 -3.35 -28.49 15.55
CA ALA A 68 -3.18 -28.97 16.90
C ALA A 68 -2.13 -30.08 16.99
N ASP A 69 -1.93 -30.89 15.95
CA ASP A 69 -0.82 -31.85 15.92
C ASP A 69 0.55 -31.12 15.89
N TYR A 70 0.66 -30.00 15.17
CA TYR A 70 1.86 -29.15 15.23
C TYR A 70 2.15 -28.60 16.63
N PHE A 71 1.13 -28.23 17.40
CA PHE A 71 1.35 -27.78 18.77
C PHE A 71 2.04 -28.84 19.64
N TYR A 72 1.87 -30.12 19.27
CA TYR A 72 2.45 -31.26 19.96
C TYR A 72 3.75 -31.77 19.33
N SER A 73 4.30 -31.03 18.36
CA SER A 73 5.50 -31.42 17.60
C SER A 73 5.32 -32.71 16.81
N ILE A 74 4.08 -33.09 16.52
CA ILE A 74 3.76 -34.18 15.60
C ILE A 74 3.95 -33.64 14.19
N LEU A 75 4.62 -34.40 13.33
CA LEU A 75 4.82 -34.03 11.93
C LEU A 75 3.45 -33.90 11.24
N ILE A 76 3.12 -32.70 10.78
CA ILE A 76 1.97 -32.51 9.90
C ILE A 76 2.39 -32.99 8.50
N ALA A 77 1.69 -33.99 7.99
CA ALA A 77 1.73 -34.31 6.56
C ALA A 77 0.92 -33.24 5.83
N ILE A 78 1.59 -32.21 5.34
CA ILE A 78 0.99 -31.27 4.39
C ILE A 78 0.90 -32.02 3.05
N ASP A 79 -0.28 -32.54 2.75
CA ASP A 79 -0.58 -33.21 1.49
C ASP A 79 -1.61 -32.40 0.69
N ARG A 80 -1.72 -32.71 -0.61
CA ARG A 80 -2.64 -32.01 -1.50
C ARG A 80 -4.08 -32.02 -0.99
N LYS A 81 -4.51 -33.11 -0.33
CA LYS A 81 -5.89 -33.28 0.13
C LYS A 81 -6.20 -32.38 1.34
N ASN A 82 -5.22 -32.17 2.21
CA ASN A 82 -5.31 -31.30 3.38
C ASN A 82 -5.37 -29.81 3.02
N ILE A 83 -4.98 -29.44 1.80
CA ILE A 83 -5.05 -28.06 1.26
C ILE A 83 -6.30 -27.87 0.37
N THR A 84 -6.91 -28.96 -0.13
CA THR A 84 -7.91 -28.93 -1.20
C THR A 84 -9.32 -29.35 -0.79
N HIS A 85 -9.71 -29.23 0.48
CA HIS A 85 -11.10 -29.52 0.89
C HIS A 85 -12.09 -28.51 0.28
N GLU A 86 -12.53 -28.81 -0.95
CA GLU A 86 -13.72 -28.45 -1.75
C GLU A 86 -14.38 -27.05 -1.64
N GLN A 87 -13.85 -26.11 -0.87
CA GLN A 87 -14.34 -24.75 -0.81
C GLN A 87 -13.17 -23.78 -0.89
N LYS A 88 -12.91 -23.29 -2.11
CA LYS A 88 -12.06 -22.14 -2.41
C LYS A 88 -10.62 -22.29 -1.90
N TYR A 89 -9.71 -22.68 -2.80
CA TYR A 89 -8.27 -22.82 -2.55
C TYR A 89 -7.73 -21.67 -1.72
N ASP A 90 -7.34 -21.97 -0.47
CA ASP A 90 -7.00 -20.96 0.51
C ASP A 90 -5.49 -21.02 0.79
N LEU A 91 -4.72 -20.11 0.18
CA LEU A 91 -3.31 -19.91 0.49
C LEU A 91 -3.10 -19.52 1.97
N THR A 92 -4.16 -19.15 2.68
CA THR A 92 -4.16 -18.78 4.09
C THR A 92 -3.43 -19.79 4.97
N ILE A 93 -3.53 -21.10 4.77
CA ILE A 93 -2.86 -22.05 5.69
C ILE A 93 -1.33 -22.02 5.55
N PRO A 94 -0.74 -22.24 4.35
CA PRO A 94 0.70 -22.08 4.15
C PRO A 94 1.19 -20.67 4.52
N LEU A 95 0.44 -19.63 4.14
CA LEU A 95 0.80 -18.24 4.41
C LEU A 95 0.74 -17.89 5.91
N LEU A 96 -0.27 -18.36 6.66
CA LEU A 96 -0.34 -18.21 8.12
C LEU A 96 0.76 -19.00 8.81
N LEU A 97 1.07 -20.22 8.34
CA LEU A 97 2.18 -20.99 8.88
C LEU A 97 3.50 -20.23 8.69
N LEU A 98 3.73 -19.64 7.51
CA LEU A 98 4.89 -18.79 7.26
C LEU A 98 4.86 -17.52 8.12
N GLU A 99 3.76 -16.76 8.17
CA GLU A 99 3.62 -15.56 9.01
C GLU A 99 3.97 -15.88 10.49
N ARG A 100 3.56 -17.06 10.98
CA ARG A 100 3.83 -17.52 12.34
C ARG A 100 5.25 -18.02 12.57
N CYS A 101 5.99 -18.33 11.51
CA CYS A 101 7.39 -18.72 11.58
C CYS A 101 8.36 -17.52 11.56
N THR A 102 7.84 -16.29 11.57
CA THR A 102 8.64 -15.07 11.68
C THR A 102 9.10 -14.80 13.13
N GLY A 103 10.14 -13.97 13.30
CA GLY A 103 10.67 -13.61 14.62
C GLY A 103 11.53 -14.71 15.26
N GLU A 104 11.33 -14.97 16.56
CA GLU A 104 12.13 -15.93 17.35
C GLU A 104 12.09 -17.38 16.82
N TYR A 105 11.08 -17.72 16.01
CA TYR A 105 10.90 -19.04 15.43
C TYR A 105 11.57 -19.22 14.05
N GLN A 106 12.14 -18.16 13.47
CA GLN A 106 12.73 -18.18 12.13
C GLN A 106 13.91 -19.16 12.05
N ILE A 107 14.75 -19.21 13.10
CA ILE A 107 15.91 -20.11 13.16
C ILE A 107 15.44 -21.58 13.19
N TRP A 108 14.42 -21.87 13.99
CA TRP A 108 13.86 -23.22 14.10
C TRP A 108 13.15 -23.65 12.81
N ALA A 109 12.39 -22.76 12.19
CA ALA A 109 11.68 -23.04 10.95
C ALA A 109 12.66 -23.31 9.78
N LYS A 110 13.80 -22.61 9.75
CA LYS A 110 14.92 -22.90 8.82
C LYS A 110 15.56 -24.25 9.11
N GLN A 111 15.82 -24.59 10.37
CA GLN A 111 16.44 -25.88 10.75
C GLN A 111 15.55 -27.10 10.45
N THR A 112 14.23 -26.92 10.44
CA THR A 112 13.27 -28.00 10.19
C THR A 112 12.82 -28.12 8.73
N HIS A 113 13.38 -27.32 7.82
CA HIS A 113 12.96 -27.21 6.41
C HIS A 113 11.46 -26.90 6.26
N MET A 114 10.82 -26.32 7.28
CA MET A 114 9.39 -26.04 7.24
C MET A 114 9.10 -24.84 6.34
N VAL A 115 10.01 -23.86 6.32
CA VAL A 115 9.94 -22.73 5.39
C VAL A 115 10.03 -23.25 3.96
N ASP A 116 11.06 -24.04 3.65
CA ASP A 116 11.28 -24.60 2.32
C ASP A 116 10.04 -25.38 1.84
N LYS A 117 9.50 -26.27 2.68
CA LYS A 117 8.27 -27.03 2.35
C LYS A 117 7.04 -26.15 2.16
N CYS A 118 6.88 -25.10 2.96
CA CYS A 118 5.75 -24.17 2.81
C CYS A 118 5.91 -23.34 1.53
N LEU A 119 7.13 -22.89 1.21
CA LEU A 119 7.42 -22.19 -0.04
C LEU A 119 7.15 -23.13 -1.21
N ASP A 120 7.74 -24.33 -1.23
CA ASP A 120 7.53 -25.36 -2.26
C ASP A 120 6.04 -25.65 -2.47
N CYS A 121 5.28 -25.75 -1.38
CA CYS A 121 3.84 -25.94 -1.44
C CYS A 121 3.12 -24.74 -2.08
N ILE A 122 3.47 -23.51 -1.71
CA ILE A 122 2.90 -22.30 -2.34
C ILE A 122 3.25 -22.27 -3.83
N ILE A 123 4.47 -22.64 -4.20
CA ILE A 123 4.93 -22.67 -5.58
C ILE A 123 4.23 -23.77 -6.37
N GLU A 124 4.06 -24.97 -5.81
CA GLU A 124 3.26 -26.03 -6.43
C GLU A 124 1.82 -25.56 -6.65
N LEU A 125 1.22 -24.85 -5.69
CA LEU A 125 -0.13 -24.31 -5.80
C LEU A 125 -0.23 -23.20 -6.85
N LEU A 126 0.77 -22.31 -6.93
CA LEU A 126 0.86 -21.26 -7.95
C LEU A 126 1.09 -21.84 -9.35
N ASN A 127 1.96 -22.86 -9.47
CA ASN A 127 2.29 -23.46 -10.76
C ASN A 127 1.17 -24.32 -11.34
N TYR A 128 0.43 -25.00 -10.48
CA TYR A 128 -0.63 -25.90 -10.92
C TYR A 128 -1.91 -25.15 -11.35
N TYR A 129 -2.11 -23.92 -10.87
CA TYR A 129 -3.34 -23.17 -11.12
C TYR A 129 -3.04 -21.81 -11.75
N VAL A 130 -3.24 -21.75 -13.07
CA VAL A 130 -3.14 -20.54 -13.91
C VAL A 130 -4.09 -19.41 -13.47
N ASP A 131 -5.16 -19.75 -12.74
CA ASP A 131 -6.23 -18.83 -12.34
C ASP A 131 -6.28 -18.59 -10.81
N LEU A 132 -5.19 -18.82 -10.07
CA LEU A 132 -5.19 -18.63 -8.63
C LEU A 132 -5.36 -17.14 -8.27
N GLN A 133 -6.61 -16.72 -8.01
CA GLN A 133 -6.89 -15.36 -7.57
C GLN A 133 -6.40 -15.17 -6.13
N ILE A 134 -5.19 -14.61 -5.99
CA ILE A 134 -4.65 -14.15 -4.70
C ILE A 134 -5.63 -13.13 -4.11
N ASN A 135 -6.36 -13.57 -3.09
CA ASN A 135 -7.41 -12.76 -2.48
C ASN A 135 -6.78 -11.63 -1.64
N LYS A 136 -7.59 -10.67 -1.18
CA LYS A 136 -7.06 -9.51 -0.42
C LYS A 136 -6.33 -9.94 0.87
N SER A 137 -6.83 -10.97 1.56
CA SER A 137 -6.20 -11.50 2.78
C SER A 137 -4.85 -12.15 2.49
N ASP A 138 -4.71 -12.91 1.40
CA ASP A 138 -3.45 -13.51 0.99
C ASP A 138 -2.40 -12.42 0.72
N ARG A 139 -2.80 -11.33 0.06
CA ARG A 139 -1.92 -10.16 -0.17
C ARG A 139 -1.46 -9.55 1.14
N GLU A 140 -2.36 -9.38 2.12
CA GLU A 140 -1.99 -8.84 3.43
C GLU A 140 -1.01 -9.75 4.18
N ILE A 141 -1.14 -11.07 4.05
CA ILE A 141 -0.21 -12.02 4.69
C ILE A 141 1.15 -12.03 3.95
N ILE A 142 1.16 -12.04 2.62
CA ILE A 142 2.38 -11.99 1.81
C ILE A 142 3.20 -10.73 2.16
N VAL A 143 2.56 -9.57 2.31
CA VAL A 143 3.23 -8.32 2.68
C VAL A 143 3.84 -8.36 4.09
N ARG A 144 3.38 -9.28 4.95
CA ARG A 144 3.94 -9.51 6.29
C ARG A 144 5.04 -10.57 6.32
N LEU A 145 5.26 -11.31 5.23
CA LEU A 145 6.34 -12.29 5.17
C LEU A 145 7.70 -11.58 5.24
N PRO A 146 8.71 -12.23 5.83
CA PRO A 146 10.09 -11.76 5.76
C PRO A 146 10.46 -11.63 4.29
N PHE A 147 11.11 -10.52 3.94
CA PHE A 147 11.42 -10.20 2.55
C PHE A 147 12.29 -11.28 1.89
N GLU A 148 13.18 -11.92 2.66
CA GLU A 148 13.99 -13.05 2.19
C GLU A 148 13.12 -14.20 1.68
N TRP A 149 11.96 -14.43 2.28
CA TRP A 149 11.05 -15.49 1.86
C TRP A 149 10.23 -15.10 0.65
N ILE A 150 9.92 -13.81 0.50
CA ILE A 150 9.30 -13.29 -0.71
C ILE A 150 10.28 -13.46 -1.89
N ILE A 151 11.56 -13.16 -1.70
CA ILE A 151 12.59 -13.39 -2.72
C ILE A 151 12.71 -14.88 -3.05
N GLU A 152 12.79 -15.77 -2.05
CA GLU A 152 12.85 -17.20 -2.31
C GLU A 152 11.58 -17.69 -3.02
N LEU A 153 10.40 -17.19 -2.65
CA LEU A 153 9.15 -17.42 -3.40
C LEU A 153 9.28 -17.00 -4.86
N ILE A 154 9.82 -15.81 -5.12
CA ILE A 154 10.03 -15.29 -6.49
C ILE A 154 11.06 -16.12 -7.26
N LYS A 155 12.17 -16.50 -6.62
CA LYS A 155 13.24 -17.31 -7.23
C LYS A 155 12.77 -18.72 -7.57
N LEU A 156 11.96 -19.30 -6.70
CA LEU A 156 11.47 -20.65 -6.85
C LEU A 156 10.21 -20.72 -7.72
N CYS A 157 9.52 -19.59 -7.97
CA CYS A 157 8.57 -19.52 -9.08
C CYS A 157 9.35 -19.85 -10.38
N PRO A 158 9.00 -20.93 -11.09
CA PRO A 158 9.77 -21.39 -12.22
C PRO A 158 9.83 -20.30 -13.27
N THR A 159 11.04 -19.86 -13.59
CA THR A 159 11.32 -18.93 -14.68
C THR A 159 10.94 -19.49 -16.05
N GLU A 160 10.72 -20.79 -16.15
CA GLU A 160 10.46 -21.52 -17.40
C GLU A 160 8.95 -21.70 -17.70
N GLY A 161 8.04 -21.07 -16.95
CA GLY A 161 6.60 -21.16 -17.17
C GLY A 161 5.89 -19.80 -17.19
N ASP A 162 4.79 -19.70 -17.97
CA ASP A 162 3.87 -18.55 -18.05
C ASP A 162 3.21 -18.17 -16.70
N THR A 163 3.53 -18.85 -15.60
CA THR A 163 2.96 -18.62 -14.26
C THR A 163 3.39 -17.28 -13.65
N LEU A 164 4.60 -16.80 -13.96
CA LEU A 164 5.01 -15.46 -13.53
C LEU A 164 4.32 -14.33 -14.28
N LYS A 165 3.92 -14.57 -15.54
CA LYS A 165 3.09 -13.63 -16.31
C LYS A 165 1.73 -13.41 -15.67
N GLN A 166 1.28 -14.32 -14.80
CA GLN A 166 0.00 -14.22 -14.10
C GLN A 166 0.05 -13.32 -12.85
N PHE A 167 1.25 -13.06 -12.30
CA PHE A 167 1.35 -12.06 -11.24
C PHE A 167 1.14 -10.68 -11.85
N SER A 168 0.07 -10.01 -11.40
CA SER A 168 -0.17 -8.63 -11.81
C SER A 168 1.08 -7.79 -11.52
N LEU A 169 1.51 -6.97 -12.48
CA LEU A 169 2.60 -6.00 -12.31
C LEU A 169 2.42 -5.14 -11.05
N VAL A 170 1.16 -4.90 -10.66
CA VAL A 170 0.78 -4.23 -9.42
C VAL A 170 1.37 -4.92 -8.18
N TRP A 171 1.33 -6.25 -8.12
CA TRP A 171 1.84 -7.03 -6.98
C TRP A 171 3.37 -7.00 -6.91
N LEU A 172 4.04 -7.24 -8.03
CA LEU A 172 5.49 -7.10 -8.15
C LEU A 172 5.95 -5.69 -7.74
N ASN A 173 5.23 -4.66 -8.20
CA ASN A 173 5.47 -3.27 -7.84
C ASN A 173 5.34 -3.03 -6.33
N SER A 174 4.31 -3.61 -5.67
CA SER A 174 4.13 -3.50 -4.22
C SER A 174 5.24 -4.19 -3.42
N ILE A 175 5.73 -5.35 -3.87
CA ILE A 175 6.84 -6.05 -3.21
C ILE A 175 8.11 -5.20 -3.28
N TYR A 176 8.38 -4.61 -4.44
CA TYR A 176 9.54 -3.76 -4.61
C TYR A 176 9.47 -2.50 -3.75
N GLU A 177 8.31 -1.86 -3.63
CA GLU A 177 8.15 -0.71 -2.74
C GLU A 177 8.51 -1.06 -1.31
N LYS A 178 8.09 -2.24 -0.85
CA LYS A 178 8.44 -2.73 0.47
C LYS A 178 9.95 -3.02 0.59
N ALA A 179 10.57 -3.57 -0.46
CA ALA A 179 12.01 -3.79 -0.53
C ALA A 179 12.80 -2.49 -0.33
N VAL A 180 12.40 -1.43 -1.03
CA VAL A 180 13.03 -0.11 -0.99
C VAL A 180 12.83 0.56 0.37
N GLU A 181 11.61 0.53 0.91
CA GLU A 181 11.29 1.08 2.24
C GLU A 181 12.17 0.46 3.33
N LEU A 182 12.42 -0.86 3.21
CA LEU A 182 13.23 -1.63 4.15
C LEU A 182 14.75 -1.58 3.84
N LYS A 183 15.17 -0.87 2.78
CA LYS A 183 16.57 -0.80 2.31
C LYS A 183 17.20 -2.18 2.12
N CYS A 184 16.48 -3.09 1.47
CA CYS A 184 16.97 -4.45 1.33
C CYS A 184 18.17 -4.55 0.38
N GLU A 185 19.18 -5.35 0.74
CA GLU A 185 20.38 -5.59 -0.09
C GLU A 185 20.05 -6.24 -1.45
N SER A 186 18.90 -6.89 -1.57
CA SER A 186 18.42 -7.58 -2.78
C SER A 186 17.44 -6.74 -3.61
N GLU A 187 17.23 -5.47 -3.23
CA GLU A 187 16.46 -4.51 -4.02
C GLU A 187 16.92 -4.44 -5.49
N PRO A 188 18.24 -4.44 -5.83
CA PRO A 188 18.68 -4.43 -7.22
C PRO A 188 18.30 -5.70 -7.98
N THR A 189 18.31 -6.86 -7.30
CA THR A 189 17.92 -8.15 -7.90
C THR A 189 16.44 -8.16 -8.21
N LEU A 190 15.61 -7.67 -7.28
CA LEU A 190 14.17 -7.55 -7.50
C LEU A 190 13.85 -6.53 -8.59
N SER A 191 14.55 -5.39 -8.63
CA SER A 191 14.43 -4.39 -9.70
C SER A 191 14.70 -5.00 -11.08
N SER A 192 15.83 -5.72 -11.19
CA SER A 192 16.21 -6.41 -12.42
C SER A 192 15.16 -7.45 -12.83
N TYR A 193 14.62 -8.21 -11.87
CA TYR A 193 13.61 -9.22 -12.11
C TYR A 193 12.28 -8.63 -12.57
N ILE A 194 11.79 -7.58 -11.92
CA ILE A 194 10.55 -6.89 -12.31
C ILE A 194 10.71 -6.28 -13.70
N THR A 195 11.87 -5.69 -13.95
CA THR A 195 12.20 -5.15 -15.27
C THR A 195 12.16 -6.26 -16.33
N GLN A 196 12.79 -7.40 -16.06
CA GLN A 196 12.78 -8.56 -16.96
C GLN A 196 11.35 -9.12 -17.16
N ALA A 197 10.56 -9.23 -16.10
CA ALA A 197 9.17 -9.70 -16.15
C ALA A 197 8.27 -8.76 -16.97
N ILE A 198 8.48 -7.45 -16.89
CA ILE A 198 7.83 -6.48 -17.78
C ILE A 198 8.26 -6.76 -19.23
N PHE A 199 9.53 -7.00 -19.50
CA PHE A 199 10.01 -7.21 -20.87
C PHE A 199 9.60 -8.54 -21.51
N ASP A 200 9.42 -9.59 -20.69
CA ASP A 200 9.06 -10.95 -21.12
C ASP A 200 7.55 -11.17 -21.17
N SER A 201 6.77 -10.26 -20.57
CA SER A 201 5.31 -10.29 -20.68
C SER A 201 4.89 -9.91 -22.10
N THR A 202 4.56 -10.94 -22.88
CA THR A 202 3.91 -10.81 -24.19
C THR A 202 2.49 -10.26 -24.11
N ASP A 203 1.91 -10.21 -22.91
CA ASP A 203 0.52 -9.85 -22.64
C ASP A 203 0.33 -8.43 -22.10
N LEU A 204 1.39 -7.61 -22.05
CA LEU A 204 1.29 -6.20 -21.67
C LEU A 204 0.23 -5.48 -22.51
N ASP A 205 0.15 -5.77 -23.82
CA ASP A 205 -0.85 -5.19 -24.72
C ASP A 205 -2.30 -5.37 -24.25
N ASN A 206 -2.62 -6.46 -23.55
CA ASN A 206 -3.97 -6.77 -23.07
C ASN A 206 -4.22 -6.39 -21.60
N GLY A 207 -3.16 -6.11 -20.82
CA GLY A 207 -3.23 -5.91 -19.37
C GLY A 207 -2.96 -4.49 -18.88
N ILE A 208 -2.32 -3.64 -19.70
CA ILE A 208 -1.90 -2.28 -19.30
C ILE A 208 -3.10 -1.42 -18.87
N GLU A 209 -4.27 -1.58 -19.48
CA GLU A 209 -5.47 -0.78 -19.20
C GLU A 209 -5.96 -0.91 -17.75
N ASN A 210 -5.60 -2.00 -17.05
CA ASN A 210 -6.03 -2.26 -15.69
C ASN A 210 -5.00 -1.82 -14.62
N ILE A 211 -3.86 -1.26 -15.03
CA ILE A 211 -2.83 -0.79 -14.10
C ILE A 211 -3.19 0.62 -13.65
N PRO A 212 -3.34 0.89 -12.34
CA PRO A 212 -3.55 2.24 -11.84
C PRO A 212 -2.46 3.22 -12.30
N ASP A 213 -2.83 4.45 -12.67
CA ASP A 213 -1.91 5.47 -13.21
C ASP A 213 -0.70 5.73 -12.30
N ASP A 214 -0.90 5.67 -10.97
CA ASP A 214 0.15 5.87 -9.97
C ASP A 214 1.13 4.70 -9.90
N VAL A 215 0.67 3.47 -10.17
CA VAL A 215 1.52 2.28 -10.27
C VAL A 215 2.34 2.34 -11.54
N MET A 216 1.72 2.70 -12.68
CA MET A 216 2.47 2.84 -13.93
C MET A 216 3.49 3.96 -13.88
N THR A 217 3.14 5.12 -13.29
CA THR A 217 4.09 6.23 -13.06
C THR A 217 5.36 5.72 -12.37
N ARG A 218 5.17 4.95 -11.29
CA ARG A 218 6.27 4.41 -10.48
C ARG A 218 7.05 3.34 -11.22
N LEU A 219 6.39 2.50 -12.03
CA LEU A 219 7.06 1.55 -12.91
C LEU A 219 7.93 2.26 -13.95
N LEU A 220 7.41 3.28 -14.63
CA LEU A 220 8.15 4.06 -15.63
C LEU A 220 9.33 4.81 -15.02
N GLU A 221 9.15 5.44 -13.84
CA GLU A 221 10.24 6.10 -13.12
C GLU A 221 11.36 5.11 -12.76
N ARG A 222 11.00 3.90 -12.32
CA ARG A 222 11.96 2.85 -11.99
C ARG A 222 12.67 2.29 -13.21
N LEU A 223 11.95 2.02 -14.29
CA LEU A 223 12.57 1.59 -15.53
C LEU A 223 13.53 2.66 -16.08
N SER A 224 13.16 3.95 -15.93
CA SER A 224 14.05 5.07 -16.27
C SER A 224 15.31 5.08 -15.40
N LYS A 225 15.19 4.86 -14.09
CA LYS A 225 16.35 4.79 -13.18
C LYS A 225 17.21 3.56 -13.45
N HIS A 226 16.60 2.40 -13.68
CA HIS A 226 17.34 1.17 -14.00
C HIS A 226 18.05 1.26 -15.36
N LYS A 227 17.49 2.02 -16.31
CA LYS A 227 18.15 2.36 -17.56
C LYS A 227 19.47 3.12 -17.34
N GLU A 228 19.53 4.06 -16.40
CA GLU A 228 20.75 4.81 -16.09
C GLU A 228 21.88 3.90 -15.61
N GLU A 229 21.54 2.85 -14.85
CA GLU A 229 22.51 2.01 -14.17
C GLU A 229 22.94 0.79 -15.01
N HIS A 230 22.05 0.23 -15.85
CA HIS A 230 22.25 -1.12 -16.39
C HIS A 230 21.86 -1.39 -17.85
N ILE A 231 21.20 -0.48 -18.58
CA ILE A 231 20.67 -0.80 -19.92
C ILE A 231 21.52 -0.15 -21.03
N LYS A 232 22.40 -0.95 -21.65
CA LYS A 232 23.04 -0.63 -22.95
C LYS A 232 22.31 -1.27 -24.14
N ASP A 233 21.23 -1.99 -23.89
CA ASP A 233 20.56 -2.77 -24.92
C ASP A 233 19.54 -1.91 -25.70
N SER A 234 19.82 -1.73 -26.99
CA SER A 234 18.96 -1.01 -27.93
C SER A 234 17.57 -1.63 -28.06
N GLN A 235 17.43 -2.94 -27.85
CA GLN A 235 16.13 -3.62 -27.94
C GLN A 235 15.23 -3.29 -26.74
N LEU A 236 15.82 -3.12 -25.55
CA LEU A 236 15.10 -2.73 -24.34
C LEU A 236 14.58 -1.29 -24.45
N LEU A 237 15.36 -0.41 -25.08
CA LEU A 237 14.90 0.95 -25.39
C LEU A 237 13.71 0.96 -26.34
N ALA A 238 13.77 0.18 -27.42
CA ALA A 238 12.67 0.10 -28.39
C ALA A 238 11.38 -0.47 -27.76
N LYS A 239 11.49 -1.51 -26.94
CA LYS A 239 10.34 -2.07 -26.19
C LYS A 239 9.78 -1.08 -25.18
N LEU A 240 10.64 -0.35 -24.48
CA LEU A 240 10.21 0.65 -23.50
C LEU A 240 9.57 1.87 -24.18
N SER A 241 10.09 2.29 -25.34
CA SER A 241 9.45 3.27 -26.24
C SER A 241 8.07 2.77 -26.63
N SER A 242 7.94 1.54 -27.14
CA SER A 242 6.66 0.93 -27.51
C SER A 242 5.66 0.80 -26.34
N LEU A 243 6.14 0.50 -25.13
CA LEU A 243 5.31 0.39 -23.93
C LEU A 243 4.83 1.78 -23.48
N ILE A 244 5.70 2.79 -23.59
CA ILE A 244 5.33 4.19 -23.43
C ILE A 244 4.32 4.57 -24.49
N ASP A 245 4.54 4.26 -25.77
CA ASP A 245 3.64 4.57 -26.89
C ASP A 245 2.25 3.96 -26.67
N SER A 246 2.18 2.67 -26.33
CA SER A 246 0.93 1.99 -25.96
C SER A 246 0.26 2.65 -24.76
N TYR A 247 1.06 3.04 -23.76
CA TYR A 247 0.58 3.81 -22.63
C TYR A 247 0.14 5.23 -23.03
N VAL A 248 0.74 5.89 -24.01
CA VAL A 248 0.35 7.23 -24.49
C VAL A 248 -0.93 7.18 -25.33
N GLU A 249 -1.10 6.11 -26.11
CA GLU A 249 -2.26 5.90 -26.98
C GLU A 249 -3.58 5.69 -26.23
N GLN A 250 -3.53 5.48 -24.90
CA GLN A 250 -4.72 5.48 -24.04
C GLN A 250 -5.41 6.86 -24.04
N LYS A 251 -6.29 7.08 -25.02
CA LYS A 251 -7.06 8.31 -25.26
C LYS A 251 -7.85 8.84 -24.04
N GLN A 252 -8.00 8.03 -23.00
CA GLN A 252 -8.83 8.30 -21.83
C GLN A 252 -8.13 9.00 -20.65
N ARG A 253 -6.82 9.32 -20.71
CA ARG A 253 -6.18 9.98 -19.57
C ARG A 253 -6.69 11.39 -19.31
N ASN A 254 -6.99 11.67 -18.03
CA ASN A 254 -7.39 12.99 -17.56
C ASN A 254 -6.22 13.98 -17.51
N SER A 255 -4.97 13.49 -17.38
CA SER A 255 -3.74 14.29 -17.36
C SER A 255 -2.59 13.58 -18.07
N HIS A 256 -1.69 14.35 -18.70
CA HIS A 256 -0.43 13.88 -19.29
C HIS A 256 0.80 14.29 -18.45
N ASP A 257 0.62 14.72 -17.19
CA ASP A 257 1.71 15.17 -16.31
C ASP A 257 2.79 14.11 -16.11
N THR A 258 2.40 12.92 -15.67
CA THR A 258 3.28 11.76 -15.48
C THR A 258 4.10 11.46 -16.72
N LEU A 259 3.44 11.47 -17.88
CA LEU A 259 4.08 11.11 -19.14
C LEU A 259 5.16 12.13 -19.49
N LEU A 260 4.88 13.43 -19.31
CA LEU A 260 5.86 14.47 -19.59
C LEU A 260 7.05 14.40 -18.61
N LEU A 261 6.81 14.10 -17.33
CA LEU A 261 7.90 13.91 -16.35
C LEU A 261 8.76 12.68 -16.68
N ALA A 262 8.12 11.57 -17.06
CA ALA A 262 8.84 10.36 -17.49
C ALA A 262 9.68 10.64 -18.75
N LEU A 263 9.13 11.36 -19.72
CA LEU A 263 9.87 11.78 -20.93
C LEU A 263 11.02 12.73 -20.60
N ASP A 264 10.82 13.71 -19.74
CA ASP A 264 11.88 14.63 -19.31
C ASP A 264 13.04 13.87 -18.65
N ASN A 265 12.74 12.86 -17.83
CA ASN A 265 13.77 12.00 -17.25
C ASN A 265 14.46 11.12 -18.30
N LEU A 266 13.71 10.55 -19.25
CA LEU A 266 14.29 9.77 -20.35
C LEU A 266 15.21 10.61 -21.25
N LEU A 267 14.85 11.88 -21.49
CA LEU A 267 15.64 12.83 -22.29
C LEU A 267 16.90 13.29 -21.57
N LYS A 268 16.90 13.40 -20.23
CA LYS A 268 18.13 13.65 -19.43
C LYS A 268 19.19 12.57 -19.70
N ASN A 269 18.74 11.37 -20.03
CA ASN A 269 19.58 10.19 -20.20
C ASN A 269 20.05 9.97 -21.66
N GLY A 270 19.89 10.96 -22.54
CA GLY A 270 20.60 11.00 -23.83
C GLY A 270 19.89 10.38 -25.03
N CYS A 271 18.59 10.11 -24.98
CA CYS A 271 17.82 9.62 -26.13
C CYS A 271 17.39 10.80 -27.04
N ASN A 272 18.30 11.32 -27.87
CA ASN A 272 18.01 12.49 -28.70
C ASN A 272 17.29 12.15 -30.02
N ASP A 273 17.51 10.95 -30.58
CA ASP A 273 17.09 10.63 -31.95
C ASP A 273 15.57 10.41 -32.07
N GLU A 274 14.90 9.96 -31.00
CA GLU A 274 13.44 9.72 -30.94
C GLU A 274 12.68 10.87 -30.25
N ARG A 275 13.38 11.96 -29.93
CA ARG A 275 12.84 13.03 -29.07
C ARG A 275 11.63 13.72 -29.66
N GLU A 276 11.65 14.07 -30.95
CA GLU A 276 10.53 14.76 -31.58
C GLU A 276 9.29 13.86 -31.69
N GLU A 277 9.49 12.58 -31.98
CA GLU A 277 8.39 11.61 -32.11
C GLU A 277 7.68 11.40 -30.77
N LEU A 278 8.42 11.15 -29.69
CA LEU A 278 7.86 11.00 -28.35
C LEU A 278 7.16 12.27 -27.85
N LEU A 279 7.74 13.44 -28.12
CA LEU A 279 7.13 14.72 -27.73
C LEU A 279 5.83 15.01 -28.51
N ASN A 280 5.71 14.57 -29.75
CA ASN A 280 4.50 14.74 -30.56
C ASN A 280 3.32 13.92 -30.04
N GLN A 281 3.57 12.86 -29.26
CA GLN A 281 2.51 12.06 -28.66
C GLN A 281 1.92 12.71 -27.39
N VAL A 282 2.64 13.64 -26.75
CA VAL A 282 2.16 14.29 -25.53
C VAL A 282 1.13 15.37 -25.85
N ASN A 283 -0.09 15.20 -25.33
CA ASN A 283 -1.09 16.25 -25.41
C ASN A 283 -0.85 17.35 -24.35
N PHE A 284 -0.10 18.38 -24.75
CA PHE A 284 0.23 19.54 -23.92
C PHE A 284 -0.98 20.30 -23.35
N SER A 285 -2.18 20.15 -23.92
CA SER A 285 -3.39 20.77 -23.35
C SER A 285 -3.91 20.10 -22.07
N ARG A 286 -3.41 18.89 -21.76
CA ARG A 286 -3.77 18.09 -20.59
C ARG A 286 -2.74 18.16 -19.46
N ILE A 287 -1.77 19.05 -19.54
CA ILE A 287 -0.68 19.18 -18.56
C ILE A 287 -0.99 20.30 -17.57
N ASN A 288 -0.60 20.10 -16.32
CA ASN A 288 -0.76 21.06 -15.22
C ASN A 288 0.39 22.07 -15.17
N GLU A 289 0.14 23.18 -14.48
CA GLU A 289 1.07 24.31 -14.36
C GLU A 289 2.42 23.90 -13.75
N GLU A 290 2.37 23.15 -12.65
CA GLU A 290 3.57 22.71 -11.92
C GLU A 290 4.51 21.89 -12.80
N THR A 291 3.96 20.98 -13.60
CA THR A 291 4.72 20.15 -14.54
C THR A 291 5.39 21.00 -15.63
N ILE A 292 4.68 21.99 -16.17
CA ILE A 292 5.24 22.91 -17.17
C ILE A 292 6.40 23.72 -16.57
N VAL A 293 6.26 24.19 -15.32
CA VAL A 293 7.32 24.91 -14.61
C VAL A 293 8.54 24.02 -14.39
N ALA A 294 8.35 22.76 -13.98
CA ALA A 294 9.43 21.79 -13.82
C ALA A 294 10.14 21.47 -15.14
N CYS A 295 9.41 21.35 -16.25
CA CYS A 295 10.01 21.11 -17.56
C CYS A 295 10.79 22.33 -18.07
N LYS A 296 10.33 23.54 -17.75
CA LYS A 296 11.02 24.78 -18.11
C LYS A 296 12.41 24.89 -17.48
N SER A 297 12.60 24.42 -16.24
CA SER A 297 13.92 24.47 -15.60
C SER A 297 14.94 23.54 -16.26
N ASN A 298 14.50 22.46 -16.91
CA ASN A 298 15.40 21.40 -17.38
C ASN A 298 16.00 21.67 -18.77
N LYS A 299 15.50 22.67 -19.54
CA LYS A 299 15.97 23.05 -20.89
C LYS A 299 15.99 21.92 -21.94
N LEU A 300 15.51 20.73 -21.59
CA LEU A 300 15.49 19.54 -22.43
C LEU A 300 14.23 19.42 -23.29
N ILE A 301 13.20 20.22 -23.02
CA ILE A 301 12.01 20.27 -23.87
C ILE A 301 12.11 21.52 -24.75
N PRO A 302 11.86 21.43 -26.07
CA PRO A 302 11.87 22.60 -26.95
C PRO A 302 10.99 23.72 -26.39
N GLN A 303 11.53 24.94 -26.34
CA GLN A 303 10.83 26.09 -25.76
C GLN A 303 9.48 26.35 -26.44
N GLN A 304 9.37 26.01 -27.73
CA GLN A 304 8.13 26.13 -28.50
C GLN A 304 6.99 25.26 -27.95
N LEU A 305 7.27 24.00 -27.59
CA LEU A 305 6.28 23.12 -27.00
C LEU A 305 5.86 23.59 -25.60
N ILE A 306 6.80 24.12 -24.82
CA ILE A 306 6.50 24.73 -23.51
C ILE A 306 5.58 25.95 -23.69
N THR A 307 5.84 26.79 -24.69
CA THR A 307 4.97 27.96 -24.96
C THR A 307 3.58 27.53 -25.43
N ASP A 308 3.48 26.51 -26.28
CA ASP A 308 2.19 26.00 -26.74
C ASP A 308 1.38 25.36 -25.59
N ALA A 309 2.05 24.60 -24.72
CA ALA A 309 1.46 24.07 -23.49
C ALA A 309 0.96 25.19 -22.56
N THR A 310 1.78 26.21 -22.36
CA THR A 310 1.44 27.36 -21.53
C THR A 310 0.24 28.11 -22.10
N LEU A 311 0.20 28.32 -23.42
CA LEU A 311 -0.93 28.96 -24.08
C LEU A 311 -2.21 28.11 -23.96
N ALA A 312 -2.12 26.79 -24.14
CA ALA A 312 -3.24 25.88 -23.96
C ALA A 312 -3.78 25.92 -22.52
N LEU A 313 -2.88 25.96 -21.53
CA LEU A 313 -3.23 26.12 -20.12
C LEU A 313 -3.92 27.47 -19.86
N CYS A 314 -3.40 28.58 -20.40
CA CYS A 314 -4.03 29.90 -20.28
C CYS A 314 -5.45 29.90 -20.88
N VAL A 315 -5.67 29.26 -22.03
CA VAL A 315 -7.00 29.11 -22.64
C VAL A 315 -7.94 28.30 -21.74
N LYS A 316 -7.45 27.18 -21.17
CA LYS A 316 -8.21 26.34 -20.23
C LYS A 316 -8.60 27.12 -18.97
N LEU A 317 -7.66 27.81 -18.34
CA LEU A 317 -7.89 28.63 -17.14
C LEU A 317 -8.87 29.77 -17.44
N ARG A 318 -8.75 30.45 -18.58
CA ARG A 318 -9.70 31.48 -19.01
C ARG A 318 -11.11 30.92 -19.15
N LYS A 319 -11.27 29.73 -19.73
CA LYS A 319 -12.58 29.05 -19.84
C LYS A 319 -13.16 28.69 -18.47
N GLN A 320 -12.34 28.18 -17.55
CA GLN A 320 -12.76 27.87 -16.17
C GLN A 320 -13.16 29.13 -15.39
N LEU A 321 -12.42 30.22 -15.56
CA LEU A 321 -12.72 31.51 -14.94
C LEU A 321 -14.05 32.05 -15.47
N GLU A 322 -14.29 31.99 -16.78
CA GLU A 322 -15.55 32.41 -17.40
C GLU A 322 -16.74 31.57 -16.92
N GLN A 323 -16.56 30.24 -16.80
CA GLN A 323 -17.58 29.36 -16.22
C GLN A 323 -17.88 29.72 -14.77
N THR A 324 -16.85 29.99 -13.97
CA THR A 324 -16.99 30.38 -12.56
C THR A 324 -17.70 31.74 -12.44
N ARG A 325 -17.35 32.71 -13.28
CA ARG A 325 -18.00 34.01 -13.37
C ARG A 325 -19.50 33.88 -13.69
N ASN A 326 -19.84 33.04 -14.66
CA ASN A 326 -21.24 32.78 -15.03
C ASN A 326 -22.03 32.11 -13.90
N ARG A 327 -21.42 31.18 -13.16
CA ARG A 327 -22.03 30.57 -11.96
C ARG A 327 -22.25 31.58 -10.85
N LEU A 328 -21.28 32.47 -10.61
CA LEU A 328 -21.39 33.53 -9.62
C LEU A 328 -22.52 34.50 -9.96
N HIS A 329 -22.62 34.92 -11.23
CA HIS A 329 -23.71 35.78 -11.68
C HIS A 329 -25.10 35.13 -11.51
N LEU A 330 -25.19 33.80 -11.74
CA LEU A 330 -26.43 33.06 -11.48
C LEU A 330 -26.81 33.11 -9.99
N VAL A 331 -25.86 32.82 -9.09
CA VAL A 331 -26.06 32.87 -7.64
C VAL A 331 -26.45 34.28 -7.17
N GLU A 332 -25.80 35.32 -7.70
CA GLU A 332 -26.16 36.72 -7.41
C GLU A 332 -27.60 37.04 -7.86
N SER A 333 -28.02 36.53 -9.02
CA SER A 333 -29.39 36.71 -9.51
C SER A 333 -30.44 36.01 -8.63
N GLU A 334 -30.12 34.83 -8.09
CA GLU A 334 -30.98 34.07 -7.17
C GLU A 334 -31.07 34.74 -5.79
N LEU A 335 -29.96 35.28 -5.29
CA LEU A 335 -29.93 36.05 -4.06
C LEU A 335 -30.73 37.36 -4.20
N ALA A 336 -30.64 38.04 -5.35
CA ALA A 336 -31.44 39.23 -5.64
C ALA A 336 -32.94 38.91 -5.64
N LYS A 337 -33.36 37.80 -6.28
CA LYS A 337 -34.76 37.33 -6.25
C LYS A 337 -35.23 37.04 -4.82
N SER A 338 -34.40 36.38 -4.01
CA SER A 338 -34.72 36.04 -2.62
C SER A 338 -34.86 37.28 -1.72
N ARG A 339 -34.10 38.35 -1.99
CA ARG A 339 -34.25 39.64 -1.28
C ARG A 339 -35.58 40.32 -1.63
N LEU A 340 -36.03 40.24 -2.88
CA LEU A 340 -37.31 40.80 -3.31
C LEU A 340 -38.50 40.04 -2.71
N THR A 341 -38.43 38.72 -2.59
CA THR A 341 -39.50 37.94 -1.94
C THR A 341 -39.62 38.24 -0.45
N TYR A 342 -38.48 38.38 0.25
CA TYR A 342 -38.48 38.72 1.67
C TYR A 342 -39.09 40.11 1.94
N THR A 343 -38.72 41.12 1.15
CA THR A 343 -39.25 42.50 1.32
C THR A 343 -40.74 42.62 0.99
N ASN A 344 -41.26 41.81 0.07
CA ASN A 344 -42.70 41.78 -0.22
C ASN A 344 -43.49 41.05 0.87
N SER A 345 -42.90 40.04 1.53
CA SER A 345 -43.53 39.34 2.66
C SER A 345 -43.64 40.19 3.93
N SER A 346 -42.66 41.07 4.18
CA SER A 346 -42.67 41.96 5.35
C SER A 346 -43.65 43.13 5.21
N LYS A 347 -43.86 43.65 3.98
CA LYS A 347 -44.88 44.68 3.71
C LYS A 347 -46.31 44.16 3.81
N SER A 348 -46.56 42.89 3.48
CA SER A 348 -47.90 42.29 3.58
C SER A 348 -48.29 41.93 5.03
N ARG A 349 -47.32 41.70 5.92
CA ARG A 349 -47.58 41.47 7.36
C ARG A 349 -47.88 42.75 8.15
N SER A 350 -47.46 43.92 7.65
CA SER A 350 -47.68 45.22 8.29
C SER A 350 -49.10 45.80 8.13
N ARG A 351 -49.94 45.26 7.23
CA ARG A 351 -51.30 45.79 7.00
C ARG A 351 -52.42 45.06 7.74
N ASN A 352 -52.12 43.99 8.49
CA ASN A 352 -53.12 43.21 9.24
C ASN A 352 -52.98 43.33 10.77
N PHE A 353 -52.19 44.29 11.28
CA PHE A 353 -52.10 44.59 12.71
C PHE A 353 -52.72 45.96 13.02
N ASP A 354 -53.97 46.16 12.58
CA ASP A 354 -54.79 47.25 13.08
C ASP A 354 -56.21 46.74 13.35
N SER A 355 -56.34 45.94 14.40
CA SER A 355 -57.55 45.93 15.24
C SER A 355 -57.30 45.07 16.47
N SER A 356 -57.37 45.74 17.63
CA SER A 356 -57.67 45.18 18.95
C SER A 356 -56.79 44.04 19.46
N PHE A 357 -55.75 44.36 20.23
CA PHE A 357 -55.47 43.60 21.46
C PHE A 357 -54.79 44.51 22.49
N ARG A 358 -55.51 44.81 23.57
CA ARG A 358 -55.02 45.54 24.75
C ARG A 358 -53.94 44.71 25.43
N LEU A 359 -52.79 45.33 25.71
CA LEU A 359 -51.74 44.78 26.57
C LEU A 359 -52.23 44.72 28.03
N PRO A 360 -52.09 43.59 28.74
CA PRO A 360 -51.95 43.61 30.18
C PRO A 360 -50.49 43.90 30.52
N SER A 361 -50.30 44.96 31.29
CA SER A 361 -49.05 45.26 31.99
C SER A 361 -48.60 44.05 32.81
N ARG A 362 -47.48 43.43 32.42
CA ARG A 362 -46.85 42.36 33.20
C ARG A 362 -45.36 42.57 33.35
N SER A 363 -44.94 42.21 34.54
CA SER A 363 -43.73 42.53 35.28
C SER A 363 -42.46 41.95 34.65
N ARG A 364 -41.40 42.73 34.82
CA ARG A 364 -39.99 42.41 34.59
C ARG A 364 -39.63 41.10 35.31
N THR A 365 -39.33 40.05 34.56
CA THR A 365 -38.60 38.89 35.06
C THR A 365 -37.45 38.60 34.10
N THR A 366 -36.23 38.75 34.61
CA THR A 366 -34.98 38.34 33.98
C THR A 366 -34.90 36.82 34.01
N TYR A 367 -35.01 36.19 32.84
CA TYR A 367 -34.59 34.80 32.63
C TYR A 367 -33.43 34.81 31.63
N THR A 368 -32.26 34.44 32.12
CA THR A 368 -31.09 34.05 31.32
C THR A 368 -31.36 32.68 30.72
N ASN A 369 -31.52 32.60 29.39
CA ASN A 369 -31.47 31.35 28.65
C ASN A 369 -30.19 31.33 27.81
N THR A 370 -29.24 30.52 28.27
CA THR A 370 -28.11 30.01 27.49
C THR A 370 -28.65 29.08 26.40
N TYR A 371 -28.45 29.46 25.14
CA TYR A 371 -28.54 28.54 24.02
C TYR A 371 -27.13 28.37 23.45
N ASP A 372 -26.63 27.14 23.57
CA ASP A 372 -25.42 26.66 22.92
C ASP A 372 -25.61 26.71 21.40
N LEU A 373 -24.71 27.44 20.72
CA LEU A 373 -24.45 27.31 19.29
C LEU A 373 -23.13 26.55 19.13
N PRO A 374 -23.04 25.56 18.23
CA PRO A 374 -21.82 24.82 18.01
C PRO A 374 -20.84 25.67 17.20
N GLU A 375 -19.68 25.99 17.81
CA GLU A 375 -18.55 26.62 17.12
C GLU A 375 -17.99 25.67 16.07
N SER A 376 -18.15 26.07 14.80
CA SER A 376 -17.41 25.51 13.67
C SER A 376 -15.97 26.02 13.71
N ASN A 377 -15.03 25.11 13.90
CA ASN A 377 -13.59 25.34 13.79
C ASN A 377 -13.22 25.80 12.37
N LEU A 378 -12.87 27.08 12.24
CA LEU A 378 -12.07 27.61 11.12
C LEU A 378 -10.93 28.43 11.72
N THR A 379 -9.82 27.77 12.04
CA THR A 379 -8.55 28.45 12.31
C THR A 379 -7.88 28.78 10.98
N CYS A 380 -7.92 30.07 10.66
CA CYS A 380 -7.12 30.70 9.61
C CYS A 380 -5.69 30.90 10.15
N SER A 381 -4.73 30.12 9.65
CA SER A 381 -3.30 30.30 9.93
C SER A 381 -2.71 31.36 9.00
N TYR A 382 -2.52 32.57 9.55
CA TYR A 382 -1.65 33.59 8.99
C TYR A 382 -0.18 33.19 9.23
N SER A 383 0.55 32.74 8.21
CA SER A 383 2.01 32.63 8.26
C SER A 383 2.65 33.95 7.83
N LYS A 384 3.28 34.64 8.78
CA LYS A 384 4.18 35.77 8.50
C LYS A 384 5.45 35.25 7.85
N TYR A 385 5.77 35.81 6.69
CA TYR A 385 7.11 35.80 6.10
C TYR A 385 8.08 36.56 7.01
N ASN A 386 9.21 35.95 7.36
CA ASN A 386 10.42 36.67 7.72
C ASN A 386 11.57 36.16 6.84
N HIS A 387 12.07 37.09 6.03
CA HIS A 387 13.38 37.05 5.42
C HIS A 387 14.45 37.07 6.52
N GLU A 388 15.49 36.25 6.38
CA GLU A 388 16.87 36.63 6.66
C GLU A 388 17.81 35.58 6.06
N GLY A 389 18.73 36.04 5.21
CA GLY A 389 19.88 35.28 4.77
C GLY A 389 21.15 36.01 5.18
N ASN A 390 22.16 35.28 5.65
CA ASN A 390 23.50 35.23 5.05
C ASN A 390 24.48 34.37 5.87
N PHE A 391 25.30 33.64 5.10
CA PHE A 391 26.69 33.16 5.29
C PHE A 391 27.53 33.88 6.39
N ASP A 392 28.53 33.29 7.08
CA ASP A 392 29.66 32.49 6.60
C ASP A 392 30.45 31.79 7.75
N TYR A 393 31.31 30.85 7.34
CA TYR A 393 32.38 30.05 7.99
C TYR A 393 32.93 30.37 9.41
N ALA A 394 33.23 29.31 10.17
CA ALA A 394 34.60 29.00 10.68
C ALA A 394 34.66 27.71 11.55
N LEU A 395 35.57 26.80 11.18
CA LEU A 395 36.10 25.73 12.05
C LEU A 395 37.03 26.32 13.13
N PRO A 396 37.27 25.60 14.23
CA PRO A 396 38.66 25.17 14.43
C PRO A 396 38.83 23.75 14.98
N SER A 397 39.82 23.05 14.42
CA SER A 397 40.45 21.89 15.01
C SER A 397 41.27 22.26 16.25
N LYS A 398 41.38 21.34 17.21
CA LYS A 398 42.62 20.88 17.85
C LYS A 398 42.23 20.03 19.07
N TYR A 399 42.73 18.79 19.13
CA TYR A 399 43.54 18.26 20.25
C TYR A 399 44.07 16.87 19.87
N LEU A 400 45.35 16.87 19.48
CA LEU A 400 46.34 15.83 19.77
C LEU A 400 46.33 15.56 21.30
N SER A 401 46.60 14.40 21.89
CA SER A 401 47.61 13.38 21.58
C SER A 401 47.49 12.22 22.59
N SER A 402 47.95 11.03 22.17
CA SER A 402 48.77 10.03 22.92
C SER A 402 48.26 9.52 24.28
N SER A 403 48.22 8.22 24.61
CA SER A 403 49.39 7.32 24.58
C SER A 403 48.99 5.87 24.93
N SER A 404 49.63 4.92 24.25
CA SER A 404 50.25 3.69 24.77
C SER A 404 49.58 2.78 25.81
N SER A 405 49.28 1.58 25.33
CA SER A 405 49.89 0.29 25.72
C SER A 405 49.69 -0.27 27.14
N ARG A 406 49.24 -1.53 27.20
CA ARG A 406 49.95 -2.73 27.73
C ARG A 406 49.07 -3.63 28.61
N TYR A 407 49.24 -4.94 28.37
CA TYR A 407 48.99 -6.11 29.25
C TYR A 407 47.52 -6.30 29.72
N GLY A 408 46.95 -7.50 29.79
CA GLY A 408 47.43 -8.85 29.60
C GLY A 408 46.31 -9.83 29.99
N SER A 409 46.41 -11.03 29.42
CA SER A 409 46.00 -12.34 29.94
C SER A 409 44.80 -12.49 30.89
N SER A 410 43.86 -13.30 30.43
CA SER A 410 43.43 -14.58 31.02
C SER A 410 42.90 -14.61 32.46
N TYR A 411 41.69 -15.16 32.63
CA TYR A 411 41.33 -16.23 33.58
C TYR A 411 39.81 -16.48 33.44
N ASN A 412 39.42 -17.61 32.85
CA ASN A 412 39.09 -18.91 33.48
C ASN A 412 37.58 -19.12 33.64
N TYR A 413 37.08 -20.09 32.87
CA TYR A 413 35.97 -20.94 33.25
C TYR A 413 36.23 -21.58 34.62
N ARG A 414 35.18 -21.71 35.45
CA ARG A 414 34.97 -22.89 36.30
C ARG A 414 33.51 -22.98 36.80
N TYR A 415 32.96 -24.17 36.51
CA TYR A 415 31.92 -24.97 37.19
C TYR A 415 30.54 -24.39 37.43
#